data_AF-A0A1H0YS19-F1
#
_entry.id   AF-A0A1H0YS19-F1
#
_cell.length_a   1.000
_cell.length_b   1.000
_cell.length_c   1.000
_cell.angle_alpha   90.00
_cell.angle_beta   90.00
_cell.angle_gamma   90.00
#
_symmetry.space_group_name_H-M   'P 1'
#
loop_
_entity.id
_entity.type
_entity.pdbx_description
1 polymer ?
#
loop_
_entity_poly.entity_id
_entity_poly.type
_entity_poly.pdbx_seq_one_letter_code
_entity_poly.pdbx_strand_id
1 'polypeptide(L)'
;MSTRSSVVPAILVAALTIGSLAACATAQGSNDTATPTATSSPKSEPLPADFPKSDVPLIPGTVAVAGGDEVNGWSVTIDPTSKTGFADARAALTAKGFTQSASASASKNRALFSSDEYTVYISTPGISVTYTITANE
;
A
#
# COMPACT_ATOMS: atom_id res chain seq x y z
N MET A 1 -46.88 24.93 21.85
CA MET A 1 -47.31 23.52 21.89
C MET A 1 -46.21 22.71 21.24
N SER A 2 -45.27 22.18 22.01
CA SER A 2 -44.23 21.26 21.53
C SER A 2 -44.02 20.17 22.56
N THR A 3 -43.94 18.97 22.03
CA THR A 3 -44.34 17.69 22.61
C THR A 3 -43.25 17.12 23.53
N ARG A 4 -43.66 16.59 24.69
CA ARG A 4 -42.81 15.82 25.59
C ARG A 4 -42.66 14.40 25.05
N SER A 5 -41.43 13.92 24.88
CA SER A 5 -41.16 12.49 24.68
C SER A 5 -40.32 11.96 25.83
N SER A 6 -40.92 11.02 26.57
CA SER A 6 -40.26 10.24 27.62
C SER A 6 -39.50 9.09 26.99
N VAL A 7 -38.29 8.79 27.48
CA VAL A 7 -37.56 7.57 27.15
C VAL A 7 -37.20 6.84 28.44
N VAL A 8 -37.64 5.60 28.49
CA VAL A 8 -37.56 4.61 29.59
C VAL A 8 -36.15 3.98 29.61
N PRO A 9 -35.53 3.72 30.77
CA PRO A 9 -34.32 2.88 30.85
C PRO A 9 -34.67 1.48 31.38
N ALA A 10 -34.25 0.41 30.69
CA ALA A 10 -34.27 -0.95 31.24
C ALA A 10 -33.24 -1.87 30.56
N ILE A 11 -32.09 -2.01 31.24
CA ILE A 11 -31.32 -3.22 31.57
C ILE A 11 -31.43 -4.42 30.61
N LEU A 12 -30.28 -4.93 30.10
CA LEU A 12 -30.11 -6.37 29.84
C LEU A 12 -28.63 -6.81 29.90
N VAL A 13 -28.31 -7.34 31.09
CA VAL A 13 -27.48 -8.51 31.44
C VAL A 13 -26.38 -8.96 30.45
N ALA A 14 -25.14 -8.85 30.92
CA ALA A 14 -23.97 -9.53 30.36
C ALA A 14 -24.06 -11.05 30.57
N ALA A 15 -24.03 -11.83 29.49
CA ALA A 15 -23.86 -13.28 29.55
C ALA A 15 -22.45 -13.65 29.08
N LEU A 16 -21.55 -13.90 30.05
CA LEU A 16 -20.27 -14.55 29.81
C LEU A 16 -20.52 -16.04 29.57
N THR A 17 -20.46 -16.48 28.33
CA THR A 17 -20.47 -17.92 28.00
C THR A 17 -19.03 -18.44 27.99
N ILE A 18 -18.64 -19.03 29.12
CA ILE A 18 -17.40 -19.78 29.30
C ILE A 18 -17.59 -21.14 28.59
N GLY A 19 -17.06 -21.27 27.38
CA GLY A 19 -17.01 -22.53 26.66
C GLY A 19 -15.86 -23.40 27.15
N SER A 20 -16.13 -24.30 28.09
CA SER A 20 -15.22 -25.39 28.47
C SER A 20 -15.18 -26.42 27.34
N LEU A 21 -14.12 -26.41 26.51
CA LEU A 21 -13.89 -27.50 25.56
C LEU A 21 -13.17 -28.66 26.25
N ALA A 22 -13.86 -29.80 26.21
CA ALA A 22 -13.47 -31.07 26.77
C ALA A 22 -12.09 -31.52 26.30
N ALA A 23 -11.26 -31.88 27.28
CA ALA A 23 -10.14 -32.78 27.10
C ALA A 23 -10.66 -34.16 26.66
N CYS A 24 -10.34 -34.55 25.43
CA CYS A 24 -10.33 -35.96 25.03
C CYS A 24 -8.89 -36.31 24.68
N ALA A 25 -8.17 -36.81 25.68
CA ALA A 25 -6.85 -37.38 25.50
C ALA A 25 -7.00 -38.72 24.76
N THR A 26 -6.54 -38.76 23.52
CA THR A 26 -6.12 -40.01 22.86
C THR A 26 -4.65 -39.88 22.50
N ALA A 27 -3.94 -40.99 22.72
CA ALA A 27 -2.50 -41.04 22.91
C ALA A 27 -1.69 -41.03 21.61
N GLN A 28 -0.42 -40.64 21.79
CA GLN A 28 0.78 -41.07 21.06
C GLN A 28 0.93 -40.69 19.58
N GLY A 29 1.87 -39.79 19.36
CA GLY A 29 2.49 -39.52 18.07
C GLY A 29 3.23 -38.20 18.12
N SER A 30 4.41 -38.16 18.76
CA SER A 30 5.38 -37.11 18.53
C SER A 30 5.72 -37.10 17.04
N ASN A 31 5.23 -36.11 16.32
CA ASN A 31 5.85 -35.58 15.12
C ASN A 31 5.38 -34.15 15.00
N ASP A 32 6.36 -33.25 14.99
CA ASP A 32 6.24 -31.82 14.80
C ASP A 32 5.15 -31.46 13.78
N THR A 33 3.96 -31.11 14.28
CA THR A 33 3.08 -30.22 13.55
C THR A 33 3.79 -28.88 13.57
N ALA A 34 4.67 -28.68 12.60
CA ALA A 34 5.14 -27.38 12.21
C ALA A 34 3.89 -26.54 12.00
N THR A 35 3.53 -25.74 13.01
CA THR A 35 2.76 -24.53 12.79
C THR A 35 3.45 -23.86 11.62
N PRO A 36 2.83 -23.70 10.44
CA PRO A 36 3.34 -22.72 9.52
C PRO A 36 3.15 -21.41 10.27
N THR A 37 4.20 -20.96 10.95
CA THR A 37 4.43 -19.54 11.13
C THR A 37 4.44 -19.03 9.71
N ALA A 38 3.27 -18.62 9.23
CA ALA A 38 3.13 -17.84 8.03
C ALA A 38 3.81 -16.52 8.38
N THR A 39 5.14 -16.53 8.34
CA THR A 39 5.95 -15.41 7.92
C THR A 39 5.56 -15.20 6.46
N SER A 40 4.35 -14.70 6.26
CA SER A 40 3.94 -14.10 5.00
C SER A 40 4.79 -12.86 4.90
N SER A 41 6.05 -13.02 4.45
CA SER A 41 6.78 -11.90 3.90
C SER A 41 5.82 -11.21 2.94
N PRO A 42 5.61 -9.90 3.06
CA PRO A 42 4.62 -9.22 2.25
C PRO A 42 4.98 -9.52 0.78
N LYS A 43 4.05 -10.18 0.09
CA LYS A 43 4.29 -10.64 -1.27
C LYS A 43 4.19 -9.42 -2.17
N SER A 44 5.29 -9.03 -2.80
CA SER A 44 5.26 -7.99 -3.82
C SER A 44 4.32 -8.39 -4.96
N GLU A 45 3.45 -7.48 -5.34
CA GLU A 45 2.59 -7.63 -6.51
C GLU A 45 3.44 -7.53 -7.80
N PRO A 46 3.20 -8.38 -8.82
CA PRO A 46 3.93 -8.30 -10.07
C PRO A 46 3.58 -6.98 -10.79
N LEU A 47 4.62 -6.29 -11.26
CA LEU A 47 4.43 -5.13 -12.13
C LEU A 47 3.83 -5.57 -13.49
N PRO A 48 3.01 -4.72 -14.14
CA PRO A 48 2.57 -4.92 -15.52
C PRO A 48 3.75 -5.26 -16.44
N ALA A 49 3.51 -6.13 -17.42
CA ALA A 49 4.57 -6.64 -18.30
C ALA A 49 5.17 -5.54 -19.18
N ASP A 50 4.33 -4.59 -19.56
CA ASP A 50 4.59 -3.40 -20.36
C ASP A 50 5.08 -2.20 -19.52
N PHE A 51 5.26 -2.35 -18.20
CA PHE A 51 5.74 -1.24 -17.37
C PHE A 51 7.16 -0.79 -17.80
N PRO A 52 7.40 0.52 -18.01
CA PRO A 52 8.67 1.06 -18.49
C PRO A 52 9.74 1.11 -17.37
N LYS A 53 10.24 -0.05 -16.93
CA LYS A 53 11.22 -0.16 -15.81
C LYS A 53 12.58 0.45 -16.15
N SER A 54 12.92 0.52 -17.43
CA SER A 54 14.18 1.08 -17.92
C SER A 54 14.20 2.60 -17.75
N ASP A 55 13.06 3.22 -18.05
CA ASP A 55 12.89 4.67 -18.15
C ASP A 55 12.41 5.25 -16.82
N VAL A 56 11.43 4.62 -16.18
CA VAL A 56 10.89 5.04 -14.88
C VAL A 56 11.48 4.19 -13.75
N PRO A 57 12.45 4.73 -12.98
CA PRO A 57 13.04 4.03 -11.86
C PRO A 57 12.05 3.97 -10.70
N LEU A 58 11.95 2.80 -10.09
CA LEU A 58 11.20 2.59 -8.86
C LEU A 58 12.15 2.51 -7.67
N ILE A 59 11.75 3.05 -6.52
CA ILE A 59 12.53 2.94 -5.28
C ILE A 59 12.54 1.49 -4.78
N PRO A 60 13.59 1.07 -4.04
CA PRO A 60 13.60 -0.23 -3.39
C PRO A 60 12.46 -0.33 -2.37
N GLY A 61 11.68 -1.41 -2.45
CA GLY A 61 10.52 -1.60 -1.61
C GLY A 61 9.70 -2.83 -2.01
N THR A 62 8.62 -3.04 -1.26
CA THR A 62 7.61 -4.03 -1.60
C THR A 62 6.55 -3.35 -2.46
N VAL A 63 6.21 -3.95 -3.61
CA VAL A 63 5.13 -3.43 -4.45
C VAL A 63 3.80 -3.88 -3.83
N ALA A 64 3.04 -2.93 -3.28
CA ALA A 64 1.78 -3.21 -2.62
C ALA A 64 0.61 -3.30 -3.61
N VAL A 65 0.66 -2.50 -4.67
CA VAL A 65 -0.35 -2.46 -5.73
C VAL A 65 0.38 -2.15 -7.03
N ALA A 66 0.08 -2.88 -8.10
CA ALA A 66 0.54 -2.53 -9.43
C ALA A 66 -0.50 -2.87 -10.50
N GLY A 67 -0.77 -1.92 -11.38
CA GLY A 67 -1.72 -2.12 -12.47
C GLY A 67 -1.65 -1.02 -13.52
N GLY A 68 -2.58 -1.08 -14.46
CA GLY A 68 -2.60 -0.21 -15.62
C GLY A 68 -1.77 -0.76 -16.78
N ASP A 69 -1.71 0.03 -17.84
CA ASP A 69 -1.09 -0.31 -19.11
C ASP A 69 -0.64 0.97 -19.84
N GLU A 70 0.02 0.83 -20.99
CA GLU A 70 0.46 1.96 -21.82
C GLU A 70 -0.66 2.93 -22.22
N VAL A 71 -1.88 2.42 -22.46
CA VAL A 71 -3.02 3.22 -22.95
C VAL A 71 -3.68 4.01 -21.81
N ASN A 72 -3.84 3.39 -20.65
CA ASN A 72 -4.50 3.97 -19.48
C ASN A 72 -3.53 4.62 -18.49
N GLY A 73 -2.23 4.43 -18.71
CA GLY A 73 -1.18 4.73 -17.75
C GLY A 73 -1.03 3.64 -16.69
N TRP A 74 0.13 3.64 -16.03
CA TRP A 74 0.46 2.71 -14.96
C TRP A 74 0.26 3.34 -13.60
N SER A 75 -0.17 2.53 -12.64
CA SER A 75 -0.24 2.91 -11.23
C SER A 75 0.47 1.87 -10.39
N VAL A 76 1.48 2.31 -9.63
CA VAL A 76 2.31 1.44 -8.80
C VAL A 76 2.46 2.06 -7.43
N THR A 77 2.07 1.35 -6.38
CA THR A 77 2.31 1.76 -4.99
C THR A 77 3.38 0.88 -4.38
N ILE A 78 4.41 1.53 -3.85
CA ILE A 78 5.57 0.90 -3.23
C ILE A 78 5.59 1.25 -1.76
N ASP A 79 5.72 0.24 -0.92
CA ASP A 79 6.12 0.38 0.46
C ASP A 79 7.66 0.40 0.52
N PRO A 80 8.28 1.57 0.67
CA PRO A 80 9.73 1.68 0.63
C PRO A 80 10.34 0.99 1.85
N THR A 81 11.53 0.42 1.67
CA THR A 81 12.34 -0.05 2.80
C THR A 81 12.89 1.12 3.65
N SER A 82 12.98 2.30 3.04
CA SER A 82 13.44 3.54 3.65
C SER A 82 12.28 4.36 4.21
N LYS A 83 12.51 5.08 5.33
CA LYS A 83 11.56 6.09 5.84
C LYS A 83 11.49 7.34 4.96
N THR A 84 12.41 7.50 4.01
CA THR A 84 12.50 8.65 3.09
C THR A 84 12.07 8.30 1.67
N GLY A 85 11.27 7.24 1.46
CA GLY A 85 10.95 6.74 0.13
C GLY A 85 10.47 7.79 -0.87
N PHE A 86 9.69 8.80 -0.45
CA PHE A 86 9.28 9.88 -1.33
C PHE A 86 10.44 10.78 -1.81
N ALA A 87 11.38 11.10 -0.92
CA ALA A 87 12.57 11.86 -1.29
C ALA A 87 13.49 11.02 -2.19
N ASP A 88 13.62 9.73 -1.90
CA ASP A 88 14.40 8.78 -2.69
C ASP A 88 13.81 8.64 -4.11
N ALA A 89 12.47 8.61 -4.22
CA ALA A 89 11.75 8.59 -5.50
C ALA A 89 12.01 9.83 -6.35
N ARG A 90 11.96 11.01 -5.73
CA ARG A 90 12.30 12.28 -6.40
C ARG A 90 13.74 12.26 -6.92
N ALA A 91 14.67 11.85 -6.07
CA ALA A 91 16.08 11.77 -6.42
C ALA A 91 16.32 10.78 -7.57
N ALA A 92 15.68 9.61 -7.55
CA ALA A 92 15.79 8.62 -8.61
C ALA A 92 15.26 9.14 -9.96
N LEU A 93 14.10 9.80 -9.97
CA LEU A 93 13.52 10.38 -11.18
C LEU A 93 14.39 11.51 -11.74
N THR A 94 14.87 12.42 -10.89
CA THR A 94 15.79 13.49 -11.31
C THR A 94 17.11 12.93 -11.84
N ALA A 95 17.67 11.90 -11.20
CA ALA A 95 18.90 11.26 -11.65
C ALA A 95 18.73 10.56 -13.02
N LYS A 96 17.51 10.12 -13.35
CA LYS A 96 17.16 9.59 -14.67
C LYS A 96 16.89 10.65 -15.73
N GLY A 97 16.91 11.93 -15.37
CA GLY A 97 16.72 13.04 -16.30
C GLY A 97 15.29 13.59 -16.36
N PHE A 98 14.39 13.12 -15.49
CA PHE A 98 13.06 13.73 -15.41
C PHE A 98 13.13 15.14 -14.84
N THR A 99 12.43 16.06 -15.50
CA THR A 99 12.28 17.44 -15.05
C THR A 99 11.12 17.54 -14.09
N GLN A 100 11.37 18.06 -12.89
CA GLN A 100 10.31 18.28 -11.92
C GLN A 100 9.51 19.55 -12.26
N SER A 101 8.18 19.44 -12.28
CA SER A 101 7.30 20.60 -12.42
C SER A 101 7.40 21.54 -11.22
N ALA A 102 7.59 22.83 -11.48
CA ALA A 102 7.68 23.87 -10.44
C ALA A 102 6.40 23.96 -9.59
N SER A 103 5.24 23.76 -10.20
CA SER A 103 3.93 23.75 -9.52
C SER A 103 3.84 22.63 -8.49
N ALA A 104 4.34 21.44 -8.83
CA ALA A 104 4.32 20.29 -7.94
C ALA A 104 5.48 20.27 -6.94
N SER A 105 6.58 20.99 -7.21
CA SER A 105 7.75 21.07 -6.31
C SER A 105 7.45 21.74 -4.97
N ALA A 106 6.44 22.62 -4.92
CA ALA A 106 5.97 23.25 -3.68
C ALA A 106 5.27 22.28 -2.72
N SER A 107 4.85 21.09 -3.19
CA SER A 107 4.16 20.10 -2.38
C SER A 107 5.14 19.19 -1.63
N LYS A 108 4.92 19.01 -0.31
CA LYS A 108 5.74 18.12 0.52
C LYS A 108 5.44 16.63 0.31
N ASN A 109 4.27 16.30 -0.22
CA ASN A 109 3.76 14.91 -0.28
C ASN A 109 3.39 14.48 -1.71
N ARG A 110 3.61 15.33 -2.70
CA ARG A 110 3.24 15.13 -4.11
C ARG A 110 4.30 15.79 -4.97
N ALA A 111 4.65 15.18 -6.09
CA ALA A 111 5.52 15.79 -7.08
C ALA A 111 5.14 15.26 -8.46
N LEU A 112 5.30 16.11 -9.47
CA LEU A 112 5.06 15.79 -10.87
C LEU A 112 6.39 15.95 -11.59
N PHE A 113 6.74 14.91 -12.33
CA PHE A 113 7.95 14.79 -13.12
C PHE A 113 7.55 14.53 -14.56
N SER A 114 8.26 15.11 -15.51
CA SER A 114 8.04 14.89 -16.93
C SER A 114 9.37 14.66 -17.63
N SER A 115 9.36 13.77 -18.60
CA SER A 115 10.41 13.50 -19.57
C SER A 115 9.83 13.69 -20.97
N ASP A 116 10.60 13.41 -22.02
CA ASP A 116 10.09 13.43 -23.39
C ASP A 116 9.01 12.35 -23.61
N GLU A 117 9.19 11.15 -23.07
CA GLU A 117 8.27 10.00 -23.28
C GLU A 117 7.21 9.82 -22.19
N TYR A 118 7.47 10.22 -20.96
CA TYR A 118 6.59 9.93 -19.83
C TYR A 118 6.38 11.12 -18.90
N THR A 119 5.17 11.19 -18.35
CA THR A 119 4.83 12.01 -17.19
C THR A 119 4.60 11.11 -15.97
N VAL A 120 5.35 11.36 -14.91
CA VAL A 120 5.34 10.58 -13.66
C VAL A 120 4.86 11.47 -12.52
N TYR A 121 3.68 11.17 -12.00
CA TYR A 121 3.18 11.74 -10.78
C TYR A 121 3.52 10.82 -9.60
N ILE A 122 4.18 11.36 -8.58
CA ILE A 122 4.43 10.64 -7.34
C ILE A 122 3.69 11.29 -6.18
N SER A 123 3.15 10.48 -5.28
CA SER A 123 2.53 10.95 -4.04
C SER A 123 2.80 10.00 -2.88
N THR A 124 2.72 10.52 -1.65
CA THR A 124 3.01 9.73 -0.45
C THR A 124 1.93 9.89 0.62
N PRO A 125 0.96 8.96 0.70
CA PRO A 125 0.08 8.86 1.85
C PRO A 125 0.82 8.20 3.03
N GLY A 126 1.56 9.01 3.80
CA GLY A 126 2.41 8.51 4.88
C GLY A 126 3.80 8.12 4.37
N ILE A 127 4.14 6.83 4.44
CA ILE A 127 5.46 6.29 4.08
C ILE A 127 5.45 5.65 2.67
N SER A 128 4.32 5.08 2.25
CA SER A 128 4.17 4.46 0.92
C SER A 128 4.24 5.50 -0.18
N VAL A 129 4.83 5.15 -1.32
CA VAL A 129 4.94 6.03 -2.49
C VAL A 129 4.13 5.45 -3.64
N THR A 130 3.13 6.20 -4.09
CA THR A 130 2.35 5.88 -5.27
C THR A 130 2.89 6.63 -6.47
N TYR A 131 3.21 5.90 -7.52
CA TYR A 131 3.62 6.35 -8.84
C TYR A 131 2.45 6.20 -9.79
N THR A 132 2.12 7.26 -10.51
CA THR A 132 1.19 7.25 -11.63
C THR A 132 1.96 7.71 -12.85
N ILE A 133 2.10 6.83 -13.83
CA ILE A 133 2.90 7.06 -15.03
C ILE A 133 1.93 7.13 -16.21
N THR A 134 2.11 8.12 -17.07
CA THR A 134 1.36 8.24 -18.32
C THR A 134 2.36 8.48 -19.45
N ALA A 135 2.19 7.77 -20.56
CA ALA A 135 2.96 8.03 -21.78
C ALA A 135 2.56 9.41 -22.35
N ASN A 136 3.53 10.16 -22.82
CA ASN A 136 3.30 11.38 -23.57
C ASN A 136 3.00 11.00 -25.03
N GLU A 137 2.09 11.76 -25.67
CA GLU A 137 1.78 11.59 -27.10
C GLU A 137 2.68 12.40 -28.03
#